data_AF-A0A316S963-F1
#
_entry.id   AF-A0A316S963-F1
#
_cell.length_a   1.000
_cell.length_b   1.000
_cell.length_c   1.000
_cell.angle_alpha   90.00
_cell.angle_beta   90.00
_cell.angle_gamma   90.00
#
_symmetry.space_group_name_H-M   'P 1'
#
loop_
_entity.id
_entity.type
_entity.pdbx_description
1 polymer ?
#
loop_
_entity_poly.entity_id
_entity_poly.type
_entity_poly.pdbx_seq_one_letter_code
_entity_poly.pdbx_strand_id
1 'polypeptide(L)'
;MTFEEWVKFYEKKTGDKHICPPGYTTLYDPKKGYAQYKVNPERSRLYIYETCGDGKYWYEKGVEICRDNGIPYLVTICTRRIIPYLRLMGGKIQKKTVQPERHNGLKIEGVNHLGKRFFCWPAWWDEEKQCNAYYVVSEVTK
;
A
#
# COMPACT_ATOMS: atom_id res chain seq x y z
N MET A 1 -5.12 -15.63 -15.09
CA MET A 1 -6.51 -15.18 -14.90
C MET A 1 -6.70 -13.93 -15.73
N THR A 2 -7.87 -13.71 -16.32
CA THR A 2 -8.24 -12.43 -16.95
C THR A 2 -8.36 -11.34 -15.90
N PHE A 3 -8.48 -10.08 -16.32
CA PHE A 3 -8.71 -8.97 -15.41
C PHE A 3 -10.02 -9.16 -14.62
N GLU A 4 -11.11 -9.55 -15.29
CA GLU A 4 -12.42 -9.79 -14.69
C GLU A 4 -12.39 -10.95 -13.68
N GLU A 5 -11.60 -11.99 -13.96
CA GLU A 5 -11.39 -13.09 -13.02
C GLU A 5 -10.67 -12.62 -11.76
N TRP A 6 -9.65 -11.76 -11.90
CA TRP A 6 -8.97 -11.17 -10.75
C TRP A 6 -9.86 -10.21 -9.96
N VAL A 7 -10.71 -9.44 -10.64
CA VAL A 7 -11.73 -8.59 -10.00
C VAL A 7 -12.69 -9.45 -9.18
N LYS A 8 -13.30 -10.48 -9.77
CA LYS A 8 -14.19 -11.40 -9.05
C LYS A 8 -13.49 -12.07 -7.86
N PHE A 9 -12.21 -12.44 -8.02
CA PHE A 9 -11.42 -12.98 -6.93
C PHE A 9 -11.19 -11.98 -5.80
N TYR A 10 -10.86 -10.72 -6.15
CA TYR A 10 -10.72 -9.63 -5.18
C TYR A 10 -12.02 -9.41 -4.39
N GLU A 11 -13.12 -9.22 -5.09
CA GLU A 11 -14.42 -8.89 -4.48
C GLU A 11 -14.89 -10.02 -3.57
N LYS A 12 -14.76 -11.27 -4.02
CA LYS A 12 -15.08 -12.45 -3.20
C LYS A 12 -14.21 -12.55 -1.95
N LYS A 13 -12.92 -12.21 -2.06
CA LYS A 13 -11.94 -12.37 -0.96
C LYS A 13 -12.03 -11.25 0.07
N THR A 14 -12.41 -10.05 -0.35
CA THR A 14 -12.40 -8.84 0.48
C THR A 14 -13.78 -8.45 0.96
N GLY A 15 -14.83 -8.77 0.20
CA GLY A 15 -16.18 -8.23 0.38
C GLY A 15 -16.36 -6.85 -0.27
N ASP A 16 -15.27 -6.22 -0.71
CA ASP A 16 -15.28 -4.89 -1.33
C ASP A 16 -15.62 -5.00 -2.82
N LYS A 17 -16.31 -4.01 -3.39
CA LYS A 17 -16.50 -3.91 -4.85
C LYS A 17 -15.29 -3.27 -5.50
N HIS A 18 -14.90 -3.78 -6.67
CA HIS A 18 -13.87 -3.17 -7.48
C HIS A 18 -14.35 -1.82 -8.01
N ILE A 19 -13.59 -0.76 -7.72
CA ILE A 19 -13.85 0.59 -8.23
C ILE A 19 -12.51 1.21 -8.61
N CYS A 20 -12.40 1.79 -9.81
CA CYS A 20 -11.26 2.63 -10.18
C CYS A 20 -11.63 4.10 -9.97
N PRO A 21 -11.14 4.76 -8.91
CA PRO A 21 -11.54 6.14 -8.62
C PRO A 21 -11.02 7.13 -9.67
N PRO A 22 -11.65 8.31 -9.82
CA PRO A 22 -11.18 9.33 -10.76
C PRO A 22 -9.71 9.71 -10.56
N GLY A 23 -8.97 9.68 -11.67
CA GLY A 23 -7.53 9.97 -11.72
C GLY A 23 -6.63 8.82 -11.27
N TYR A 24 -7.17 7.63 -11.01
CA TYR A 24 -6.38 6.41 -10.89
C TYR A 24 -6.20 5.74 -12.25
N THR A 25 -5.07 5.06 -12.41
CA THR A 25 -4.75 4.22 -13.56
C THR A 25 -4.66 2.77 -13.11
N THR A 26 -5.33 1.87 -13.82
CA THR A 26 -5.27 0.43 -13.57
C THR A 26 -4.04 -0.19 -14.22
N LEU A 27 -3.27 -0.92 -13.44
CA LEU A 27 -2.21 -1.82 -13.88
C LEU A 27 -2.72 -3.25 -13.82
N TYR A 28 -2.38 -4.05 -14.82
CA TYR A 28 -2.83 -5.43 -14.90
C TYR A 28 -1.72 -6.34 -15.43
N ASP A 29 -1.61 -7.51 -14.82
CA ASP A 29 -0.74 -8.59 -15.24
C ASP A 29 -1.48 -9.93 -15.04
N PRO A 30 -1.68 -10.75 -16.10
CA PRO A 30 -2.46 -11.99 -16.01
C PRO A 30 -1.96 -12.99 -14.96
N LYS A 31 -0.67 -12.94 -14.61
CA LYS A 31 0.00 -13.83 -13.65
C LYS A 31 0.15 -13.20 -12.27
N LYS A 32 0.21 -11.86 -12.18
CA LYS A 32 0.46 -11.11 -10.94
C LYS A 32 -0.76 -10.41 -10.33
N GLY A 33 -1.84 -10.27 -11.09
CA GLY A 33 -3.09 -9.67 -10.64
C GLY A 33 -3.32 -8.27 -11.19
N TYR A 34 -3.80 -7.37 -10.36
CA TYR A 34 -3.93 -5.96 -10.73
C TYR A 34 -3.66 -5.06 -9.52
N ALA A 35 -3.35 -3.81 -9.82
CA ALA A 35 -3.32 -2.73 -8.85
C ALA A 35 -3.78 -1.44 -9.53
N GLN A 36 -4.15 -0.44 -8.76
CA GLN A 36 -4.41 0.89 -9.27
C GLN A 36 -3.37 1.86 -8.71
N TYR A 37 -3.04 2.90 -9.45
CA TYR A 37 -2.18 3.95 -8.92
C TYR A 37 -2.64 5.35 -9.29
N LYS A 38 -2.25 6.32 -8.45
CA LYS A 38 -2.43 7.75 -8.70
C LYS A 38 -1.19 8.51 -8.27
N VAL A 39 -0.72 9.39 -9.15
CA VAL A 39 0.31 10.38 -8.81
C VAL A 39 -0.35 11.56 -8.13
N ASN A 40 0.21 11.98 -6.99
CA ASN A 40 -0.13 13.23 -6.33
C ASN A 40 1.09 14.16 -6.39
N PRO A 41 1.16 15.05 -7.40
CA PRO A 41 2.34 15.88 -7.63
C PRO A 41 2.53 16.92 -6.51
N GLU A 42 1.44 17.54 -6.02
CA GLU A 42 1.47 18.52 -4.93
C GLU A 42 2.15 18.00 -3.67
N ARG A 43 2.03 16.70 -3.44
CA ARG A 43 2.59 16.03 -2.27
C ARG A 43 3.76 15.12 -2.59
N SER A 44 4.30 15.20 -3.81
CA SER A 44 5.46 14.46 -4.31
C SER A 44 5.40 12.96 -3.98
N ARG A 45 4.26 12.33 -4.26
CA ARG A 45 4.05 10.92 -3.93
C ARG A 45 3.15 10.19 -4.91
N LEU A 46 3.34 8.89 -5.02
CA LEU A 46 2.47 7.98 -5.75
C LEU A 46 1.73 7.09 -4.77
N TYR A 47 0.43 6.89 -4.99
CA TYR A 47 -0.39 5.95 -4.24
C TYR A 47 -0.57 4.68 -5.06
N ILE A 48 -0.27 3.52 -4.48
CA ILE A 48 -0.75 2.22 -4.96
C ILE A 48 -1.99 1.86 -4.14
N TYR A 49 -3.08 1.57 -4.84
CA TYR A 49 -4.40 1.26 -4.32
C TYR A 49 -4.91 -0.06 -4.89
N GLU A 50 -5.90 -0.65 -4.22
CA GLU A 50 -6.61 -1.87 -4.60
C GLU A 50 -5.73 -2.97 -5.20
N THR A 51 -4.79 -3.44 -4.39
CA THR A 51 -3.81 -4.43 -4.83
C THR A 51 -4.39 -5.85 -4.72
N CYS A 52 -4.61 -6.49 -5.86
CA CYS A 52 -5.01 -7.89 -5.96
C CYS A 52 -3.87 -8.75 -6.55
N GLY A 53 -3.65 -9.93 -5.97
CA GLY A 53 -2.59 -10.85 -6.40
C GLY A 53 -1.28 -10.63 -5.64
N ASP A 54 -0.19 -10.40 -6.38
CA ASP A 54 1.19 -10.33 -5.86
C ASP A 54 1.53 -8.92 -5.37
N GLY A 55 1.28 -8.66 -4.08
CA GLY A 55 1.51 -7.34 -3.48
C GLY A 55 2.98 -6.87 -3.50
N LYS A 56 3.95 -7.77 -3.57
CA LYS A 56 5.37 -7.39 -3.71
C LYS A 56 5.65 -6.89 -5.12
N TYR A 57 5.16 -7.60 -6.13
CA TYR A 57 5.28 -7.19 -7.52
C TYR A 57 4.68 -5.79 -7.74
N TRP A 58 3.48 -5.53 -7.21
CA TRP A 58 2.83 -4.22 -7.36
C TRP A 58 3.55 -3.10 -6.61
N TYR A 59 4.18 -3.41 -5.47
CA TYR A 59 5.05 -2.47 -4.80
C TYR A 59 6.26 -2.11 -5.66
N GLU A 60 6.96 -3.09 -6.23
CA GLU A 60 8.10 -2.84 -7.14
C GLU A 60 7.68 -2.03 -8.37
N LYS A 61 6.52 -2.33 -8.95
CA LYS A 61 5.96 -1.51 -10.04
C LYS A 61 5.71 -0.07 -9.60
N GLY A 62 5.21 0.15 -8.39
CA GLY A 62 5.11 1.49 -7.81
C GLY A 62 6.46 2.19 -7.63
N VAL A 63 7.49 1.46 -7.19
CA VAL A 63 8.87 1.97 -7.06
C VAL A 63 9.44 2.38 -8.42
N GLU A 64 9.27 1.55 -9.45
CA GLU A 64 9.67 1.84 -10.83
C GLU A 64 9.03 3.13 -11.32
N ILE A 65 7.69 3.23 -11.26
CA ILE A 65 6.96 4.43 -11.69
C ILE A 65 7.43 5.67 -10.92
N CYS A 66 7.67 5.54 -9.61
CA CYS A 66 8.18 6.65 -8.82
C CYS A 66 9.55 7.14 -9.33
N ARG A 67 10.48 6.21 -9.55
CA ARG A 67 11.85 6.54 -9.99
C ARG A 67 11.87 7.16 -11.38
N ASP A 68 11.09 6.62 -12.32
CA ASP A 68 11.01 7.12 -13.69
C ASP A 68 10.45 8.54 -13.77
N ASN A 69 9.64 8.94 -12.77
CA ASN A 69 9.00 10.26 -12.71
C ASN A 69 9.61 11.18 -11.64
N GLY A 70 10.74 10.80 -11.02
CA GLY A 70 11.38 11.60 -9.97
C GLY A 70 10.53 11.81 -8.71
N ILE A 71 9.60 10.89 -8.42
CA ILE A 71 8.71 10.94 -7.25
C ILE A 71 9.43 10.28 -6.05
N PRO A 72 9.64 10.98 -4.93
CA PRO A 72 10.42 10.47 -3.81
C PRO A 72 9.71 9.42 -2.95
N TYR A 73 8.38 9.38 -2.97
CA TYR A 73 7.61 8.56 -2.05
C TYR A 73 6.56 7.68 -2.73
N LEU A 74 6.56 6.40 -2.36
CA LEU A 74 5.48 5.46 -2.62
C LEU A 74 4.60 5.33 -1.38
N VAL A 75 3.29 5.39 -1.55
CA VAL A 75 2.30 5.19 -0.49
C VAL A 75 1.48 3.95 -0.79
N THR A 76 1.43 3.02 0.16
CA THR A 76 0.47 1.90 0.16
C THR A 76 -0.50 2.06 1.33
N ILE A 77 -1.65 1.41 1.20
CA ILE A 77 -2.65 1.32 2.26
C ILE A 77 -2.72 -0.13 2.75
N CYS A 78 -2.57 -0.34 4.05
CA CYS A 78 -2.71 -1.64 4.67
C CYS A 78 -3.95 -1.67 5.56
N THR A 79 -4.99 -2.41 5.13
CA THR A 79 -6.23 -2.66 5.90
C THR A 79 -6.17 -3.97 6.69
N ARG A 80 -4.95 -4.46 6.94
CA ARG A 80 -4.67 -5.71 7.65
C ARG A 80 -3.72 -5.44 8.82
N ARG A 81 -3.38 -6.48 9.59
CA ARG A 81 -2.38 -6.37 10.66
C ARG A 81 -1.06 -5.83 10.13
N ILE A 82 -0.69 -4.63 10.59
CA ILE A 82 0.42 -3.85 10.03
C ILE A 82 1.80 -4.47 10.24
N ILE A 83 2.07 -5.08 11.41
CA ILE A 83 3.39 -5.64 11.71
C ILE A 83 3.73 -6.83 10.78
N PRO A 84 2.84 -7.83 10.58
CA PRO A 84 3.05 -8.85 9.56
C PRO A 84 3.23 -8.29 8.16
N TYR A 85 2.43 -7.29 7.76
CA TYR A 85 2.56 -6.65 6.45
C TYR A 85 3.94 -6.03 6.24
N LEU A 86 4.43 -5.22 7.18
CA LEU A 86 5.74 -4.58 7.07
C LEU A 86 6.87 -5.61 6.95
N ARG A 87 6.79 -6.71 7.72
CA ARG A 87 7.76 -7.82 7.62
C ARG A 87 7.69 -8.54 6.27
N LEU A 88 6.48 -8.80 5.77
CA LEU A 88 6.27 -9.41 4.46
C LEU A 88 6.93 -8.59 3.36
N MET A 89 6.81 -7.26 3.42
CA MET A 89 7.40 -6.31 2.47
C MET A 89 8.91 -6.09 2.66
N GLY A 90 9.56 -6.85 3.55
CA GLY A 90 11.01 -6.77 3.81
C GLY A 90 11.43 -5.58 4.69
N GLY A 91 10.48 -4.95 5.39
CA GLY A 91 10.75 -3.83 6.29
C GLY A 91 11.40 -4.26 7.61
N LYS A 92 12.43 -3.51 8.03
CA LYS A 92 13.05 -3.59 9.36
C LYS A 92 12.48 -2.49 10.23
N ILE A 93 11.67 -2.87 11.22
CA ILE A 93 11.04 -1.93 12.15
C ILE A 93 12.07 -1.46 13.17
N GLN A 94 12.22 -0.13 13.32
CA GLN A 94 13.16 0.48 14.26
C GLN A 94 12.45 1.12 15.45
N LYS A 95 11.29 1.72 15.24
CA LYS A 95 10.52 2.40 16.30
C LYS A 95 9.03 2.10 16.17
N LYS A 96 8.36 1.97 17.32
CA LYS A 96 6.90 1.87 17.43
C LYS A 96 6.42 2.80 18.54
N THR A 97 5.34 3.51 18.28
CA THR A 97 4.69 4.38 19.26
C THR A 97 3.19 4.15 19.18
N VAL A 98 2.55 3.85 20.31
CA VAL A 98 1.10 3.73 20.40
C VAL A 98 0.49 5.12 20.27
N GLN A 99 -0.64 5.22 19.56
CA GLN A 99 -1.43 6.43 19.36
C GLN A 99 -2.81 6.18 19.99
N PRO A 100 -3.00 6.49 21.29
CA PRO A 100 -4.25 6.23 22.00
C PRO A 100 -5.48 6.83 21.32
N GLU A 101 -5.33 8.04 20.78
CA GLU A 101 -6.35 8.79 20.05
C GLU A 101 -6.73 8.20 18.69
N ARG A 102 -6.01 7.16 18.23
CA ARG A 102 -6.26 6.44 16.98
C ARG A 102 -6.54 4.96 17.24
N HIS A 103 -7.45 4.67 18.17
CA HIS A 103 -7.82 3.31 18.57
C HIS A 103 -6.58 2.47 18.96
N ASN A 104 -5.68 3.07 19.74
CA ASN A 104 -4.38 2.48 20.11
C ASN A 104 -3.54 1.99 18.92
N GLY A 105 -3.68 2.64 17.76
CA GLY A 105 -2.92 2.32 16.55
C GLY A 105 -1.43 2.58 16.70
N LEU A 106 -0.61 2.01 15.81
CA LEU A 106 0.85 2.14 15.88
C LEU A 106 1.39 3.15 14.86
N LYS A 107 2.06 4.20 15.34
CA LYS A 107 3.03 4.92 14.51
C LYS A 107 4.31 4.09 14.46
N ILE A 108 4.79 3.79 13.26
CA ILE A 108 5.95 2.90 13.05
C ILE A 108 6.95 3.59 12.11
N GLU A 109 8.23 3.50 12.46
CA GLU A 109 9.34 3.99 11.64
C GLU A 109 10.35 2.87 11.44
N GLY A 110 10.98 2.84 10.27
CA GLY A 110 11.98 1.83 9.97
C GLY A 110 12.61 2.00 8.61
N VAL A 111 13.21 0.91 8.15
CA VAL A 111 13.91 0.83 6.86
C VAL A 111 13.22 -0.19 5.97
N ASN A 112 12.89 0.18 4.73
CA ASN A 112 12.25 -0.70 3.76
C ASN A 112 13.26 -1.67 3.13
N HIS A 113 12.81 -2.56 2.25
CA HIS A 113 13.70 -3.54 1.62
C HIS A 113 14.75 -2.90 0.69
N LEU A 114 14.58 -1.62 0.32
CA LEU A 114 15.55 -0.85 -0.48
C LEU A 114 16.63 -0.21 0.39
N GLY A 115 16.60 -0.39 1.72
CA GLY A 115 17.51 0.28 2.63
C GLY A 115 17.15 1.75 2.92
N LYS A 116 15.97 2.22 2.49
CA LYS A 116 15.49 3.60 2.66
C LYS A 116 14.44 3.70 3.75
N ARG A 117 14.12 4.91 4.21
CA ARG A 117 13.18 5.10 5.31
C ARG A 117 11.76 4.72 4.89
N PHE A 118 11.00 4.17 5.83
CA PHE A 118 9.54 4.18 5.75
C PHE A 118 8.93 4.70 7.04
N PHE A 119 7.73 5.24 6.88
CA PHE A 119 6.88 5.67 7.98
C PHE A 119 5.51 5.04 7.79
N CYS A 120 4.90 4.68 8.90
CA CYS A 120 3.57 4.12 8.91
C CYS A 120 2.75 4.79 10.01
N TRP A 121 1.52 5.18 9.68
CA TRP A 121 0.62 5.86 10.60
C TRP A 121 -0.82 5.33 10.44
N PRO A 122 -1.58 5.21 11.56
CA PRO A 122 -2.98 4.83 11.50
C PRO A 122 -3.77 5.85 10.69
N ALA A 123 -4.54 5.36 9.71
CA ALA A 123 -5.32 6.16 8.78
C ALA A 123 -6.77 6.32 9.29
N TRP A 124 -7.48 5.21 9.41
CA TRP A 124 -8.84 5.13 9.97
C TRP A 124 -9.04 3.81 10.72
N TRP A 125 -10.09 3.74 11.53
CA TRP A 125 -10.57 2.50 12.13
C TRP A 125 -11.54 1.81 11.18
N ASP A 126 -11.20 0.61 10.72
CA ASP A 126 -12.09 -0.24 9.92
C ASP A 126 -13.02 -0.99 10.88
N GLU A 127 -14.28 -0.56 10.95
CA GLU A 127 -15.29 -1.15 11.85
C GLU A 127 -15.63 -2.59 11.49
N GLU A 128 -15.66 -2.95 10.20
CA GLU A 128 -15.97 -4.32 9.80
C GLU A 128 -14.83 -5.28 10.17
N LYS A 129 -13.58 -4.83 9.96
CA LYS A 129 -12.38 -5.62 10.26
C LYS A 129 -11.91 -5.49 11.71
N GLN A 130 -12.53 -4.60 12.49
CA GLN A 130 -12.17 -4.27 13.87
C GLN A 130 -10.65 -4.04 14.01
N CYS A 131 -10.07 -3.26 13.09
CA CYS A 131 -8.64 -2.96 13.10
C CYS A 131 -8.32 -1.60 12.47
N ASN A 132 -7.18 -1.03 12.85
CA ASN A 132 -6.69 0.17 12.18
C ASN A 132 -6.21 -0.17 10.77
N ALA A 133 -6.64 0.63 9.79
CA ALA A 133 -5.96 0.75 8.52
C ALA A 133 -4.76 1.70 8.66
N TYR A 134 -3.76 1.52 7.81
CA TYR A 134 -2.51 2.28 7.87
C TYR A 134 -2.12 2.80 6.50
N TYR A 135 -1.63 4.04 6.44
CA TYR A 135 -0.80 4.47 5.34
C TYR A 135 0.65 4.07 5.63
N VAL A 136 1.30 3.48 4.64
CA VAL A 136 2.73 3.18 4.68
C VAL A 136 3.40 4.00 3.59
N VAL A 137 4.25 4.93 4.00
CA VAL A 137 4.99 5.83 3.12
C VAL A 137 6.44 5.40 3.09
N SER A 138 6.89 4.98 1.93
CA SER A 138 8.23 4.49 1.67
C SER A 138 8.98 5.47 0.79
N GLU A 139 10.20 5.81 1.20
CA GLU A 139 11.16 6.51 0.34
C GLU A 139 11.69 5.54 -0.73
N VAL A 140 11.74 6.00 -1.99
CA VAL A 140 12.04 5.14 -3.15
C VAL A 140 13.04 5.71 -4.14
N THR A 141 13.40 7.00 -4.00
CA THR A 141 14.46 7.63 -4.82
C THR A 141 15.82 7.00 -4.59
N LYS A 142 16.66 7.04 -5.65
CA LYS A 142 18.03 6.51 -5.64
C LYS A 142 18.88 7.19 -4.57
#